data_AF-I3TDF5-F1
#
_entry.id   AF-I3TDF5-F1
#
_cell.length_a   1.000
_cell.length_b   1.000
_cell.length_c   1.000
_cell.angle_alpha   90.00
_cell.angle_beta   90.00
_cell.angle_gamma   90.00
#
_symmetry.space_group_name_H-M   'P 1'
#
loop_
_entity.id
_entity.type
_entity.pdbx_description
1 polymer ?
#
loop_
_entity_poly.entity_id
_entity_poly.type
_entity_poly.pdbx_seq_one_letter_code
_entity_poly.pdbx_strand_id
1 'polypeptide(L)'
;MLSVFSPGPVYELSSIVGALVVVLIILSSLLRGPLLRVVVTILGLVVVILHYTVIYLVVTSTGVQLTVLPLLITESTSKGSTLYPDIGQIIVLGILFIWWDEIAGAFKKHEQHSNGGGV
;
A
#
# COMPACT_ATOMS: atom_id res chain seq x y z
N MET A 1 9.44 23.90 31.23
CA MET A 1 9.34 24.26 29.80
C MET A 1 8.99 22.99 29.05
N LEU A 2 7.72 22.82 28.67
CA LEU A 2 7.31 21.74 27.77
C LEU A 2 7.84 22.09 26.39
N SER A 3 8.94 21.46 25.96
CA SER A 3 9.32 21.49 24.56
C SER A 3 8.16 20.85 23.80
N VAL A 4 7.41 21.65 23.07
CA VAL A 4 6.46 21.19 22.06
C VAL A 4 7.27 20.27 21.15
N PHE A 5 7.06 18.96 21.29
CA PHE A 5 7.59 17.98 20.36
C PHE A 5 6.99 18.33 19.01
N SER A 6 7.75 19.05 18.18
CA SER A 6 7.42 19.11 16.76
C SER A 6 7.49 17.65 16.30
N PRO A 7 6.38 17.03 15.88
CA PRO A 7 6.48 15.74 15.22
C PRO A 7 7.43 15.97 14.04
N GLY A 8 8.56 15.26 14.01
CA GLY A 8 9.51 15.42 12.91
C GLY A 8 8.81 15.21 11.56
N PRO A 9 9.38 15.66 10.44
CA PRO A 9 8.74 15.60 9.12
C PRO A 9 8.25 14.19 8.73
N VAL A 10 8.88 13.14 9.27
CA VAL A 10 8.49 11.74 9.10
C VAL A 10 7.14 11.40 9.75
N TYR A 11 6.86 11.94 10.95
CA TYR A 11 5.59 11.71 11.66
C TYR A 11 4.42 12.47 11.00
N GLU A 12 4.69 13.65 10.45
CA GLU A 12 3.70 14.39 9.65
C GLU A 12 3.34 13.63 8.37
N LEU A 13 4.34 13.14 7.63
CA LEU A 13 4.13 12.31 6.44
C LEU A 13 3.38 11.00 6.76
N SER A 14 3.70 10.34 7.88
CA SER A 14 2.98 9.15 8.33
C SER A 14 1.49 9.45 8.62
N SER A 15 1.21 10.60 9.23
CA SER A 15 -0.17 11.05 9.50
C SER A 15 -0.94 11.33 8.20
N ILE A 16 -0.29 11.90 7.18
CA ILE A 16 -0.86 12.11 5.85
C ILE A 16 -1.20 10.77 5.19
N VAL A 17 -0.30 9.79 5.25
CA VAL A 17 -0.55 8.43 4.75
C VAL A 17 -1.78 7.83 5.41
N GLY A 18 -1.89 7.92 6.74
CA GLY A 18 -3.05 7.45 7.50
C GLY A 18 -4.36 8.11 7.04
N ALA A 19 -4.37 9.43 6.88
CA ALA A 19 -5.53 10.16 6.40
C ALA A 19 -5.94 9.73 4.98
N LEU A 20 -4.98 9.55 4.07
CA LEU A 20 -5.25 9.08 2.72
C LEU A 20 -5.82 7.66 2.67
N VAL A 21 -5.38 6.77 3.57
CA VAL A 21 -5.98 5.42 3.73
C VAL A 21 -7.46 5.53 4.12
N VAL A 22 -7.79 6.39 5.08
CA VAL A 22 -9.19 6.61 5.48
C VAL A 22 -10.02 7.15 4.31
N VAL A 23 -9.49 8.12 3.55
CA VAL A 23 -10.14 8.64 2.35
C VAL A 23 -10.36 7.53 1.31
N LEU A 24 -9.37 6.66 1.08
CA LEU A 24 -9.50 5.52 0.18
C LEU A 24 -10.62 4.57 0.60
N ILE A 25 -10.75 4.27 1.88
CA ILE A 25 -11.83 3.42 2.43
C ILE A 25 -13.20 4.07 2.23
N ILE A 26 -13.31 5.38 2.45
CA ILE A 26 -14.55 6.13 2.26
C ILE A 26 -14.95 6.13 0.77
N LEU A 27 -14.01 6.44 -0.12
CA LEU A 27 -14.25 6.48 -1.57
C LEU A 27 -14.65 5.11 -2.11
N SER A 28 -13.96 4.04 -1.68
CA SER A 28 -14.27 2.68 -2.10
C SER A 28 -15.63 2.20 -1.59
N SER A 29 -16.10 2.72 -0.45
CA SER A 29 -17.41 2.36 0.13
C SER A 29 -18.59 3.13 -0.47
N LEU A 30 -18.41 4.41 -0.81
CA LEU A 30 -19.51 5.30 -1.21
C LEU A 30 -19.80 5.30 -2.71
N LEU A 31 -18.80 5.08 -3.53
CA LEU A 31 -18.91 5.26 -4.98
C LEU A 31 -19.02 3.89 -5.66
N ARG A 32 -19.53 3.86 -6.89
CA ARG A 32 -19.53 2.66 -7.74
C ARG A 32 -19.21 3.01 -9.20
N GLY A 33 -18.72 2.03 -9.95
CA GLY A 33 -18.52 2.14 -11.40
C GLY A 33 -17.05 2.25 -11.83
N PRO A 34 -16.80 2.25 -13.16
CA PRO A 34 -15.46 2.13 -13.73
C PRO A 34 -14.56 3.33 -13.42
N LEU A 35 -15.13 4.53 -13.35
CA LEU A 35 -14.38 5.75 -13.00
C LEU A 35 -13.83 5.68 -11.57
N LEU A 36 -14.63 5.18 -10.62
CA LEU A 36 -14.17 5.02 -9.25
C LEU A 36 -12.99 4.06 -9.17
N ARG A 37 -13.08 2.91 -9.85
CA ARG A 37 -12.01 1.92 -9.86
C ARG A 37 -10.68 2.56 -10.28
N VAL A 38 -10.69 3.39 -11.32
CA VAL A 38 -9.51 4.13 -11.76
C VAL A 38 -9.03 5.11 -10.68
N VAL A 39 -9.93 5.91 -10.10
CA VAL A 39 -9.58 6.87 -9.04
C VAL A 39 -8.98 6.17 -7.81
N VAL A 40 -9.61 5.10 -7.31
CA VAL A 40 -9.12 4.30 -6.18
C VAL A 40 -7.77 3.68 -6.50
N THR A 41 -7.54 3.25 -7.74
CA THR A 41 -6.24 2.72 -8.18
C THR A 41 -5.16 3.80 -8.13
N ILE A 42 -5.42 4.98 -8.70
CA ILE A 42 -4.44 6.09 -8.73
C ILE A 42 -4.12 6.55 -7.29
N LEU A 43 -5.15 6.82 -6.49
CA LEU A 43 -4.97 7.23 -5.10
C LEU A 43 -4.29 6.14 -4.28
N GLY A 44 -4.64 4.87 -4.50
CA GLY A 44 -4.00 3.72 -3.86
C GLY A 44 -2.50 3.66 -4.15
N LEU A 45 -2.11 3.84 -5.41
CA LEU A 45 -0.71 3.88 -5.81
C LEU A 45 0.04 5.06 -5.18
N VAL A 46 -0.59 6.25 -5.10
CA VAL A 46 0.00 7.40 -4.39
C VAL A 46 0.26 7.06 -2.92
N VAL A 47 -0.70 6.42 -2.25
CA VAL A 47 -0.54 6.00 -0.85
C VAL A 47 0.56 4.97 -0.69
N VAL A 48 0.65 3.98 -1.58
CA VAL A 48 1.73 2.98 -1.58
C VAL A 48 3.11 3.65 -1.70
N ILE A 49 3.25 4.58 -2.65
CA ILE A 49 4.52 5.31 -2.86
C ILE A 49 4.88 6.11 -1.61
N LEU A 50 3.92 6.84 -1.04
CA LEU A 50 4.16 7.63 0.18
C LEU A 50 4.49 6.73 1.37
N HIS A 51 3.82 5.59 1.53
CA HIS A 51 4.06 4.64 2.61
C HIS A 51 5.52 4.14 2.59
N TYR A 52 6.00 3.68 1.44
CA TYR A 52 7.39 3.22 1.32
C TYR A 52 8.42 4.35 1.38
N THR A 53 8.04 5.56 0.96
CA THR A 53 8.89 6.75 1.17
C THR A 53 9.06 7.05 2.67
N VAL A 54 7.99 6.98 3.45
CA VAL A 54 8.06 7.14 4.91
C VAL A 54 8.93 6.07 5.54
N ILE A 55 8.75 4.79 5.15
CA ILE A 55 9.57 3.69 5.64
C ILE A 55 11.07 3.95 5.36
N TYR A 56 11.40 4.33 4.13
CA TYR A 56 12.78 4.65 3.75
C TYR A 56 13.37 5.80 4.59
N LEU A 57 12.59 6.85 4.83
CA LEU A 57 13.01 7.97 5.67
C LEU A 57 13.18 7.56 7.14
N VAL A 58 12.30 6.72 7.70
CA VAL A 58 12.46 6.19 9.06
C VAL A 58 13.77 5.43 9.19
N VAL A 59 14.03 4.47 8.28
CA VAL A 59 15.27 3.66 8.30
C VAL A 59 16.51 4.55 8.26
N THR A 60 16.52 5.55 7.39
CA THR A 60 17.70 6.40 7.16
C THR A 60 17.91 7.47 8.23
N SER A 61 16.86 7.91 8.93
CA SER A 61 16.93 9.02 9.90
C SER A 61 16.93 8.62 11.37
N THR A 62 16.42 7.43 11.72
CA THR A 62 16.20 7.04 13.13
C THR A 62 17.12 5.91 13.60
N GLY A 63 17.87 5.27 12.69
CA GLY A 63 18.73 4.13 13.02
C GLY A 63 17.95 2.87 13.42
N VAL A 64 16.64 2.86 13.19
CA VAL A 64 15.76 1.72 13.44
C VAL A 64 15.88 0.72 12.29
N GLN A 65 15.97 -0.57 12.64
CA GLN A 65 16.05 -1.63 11.64
C GLN A 65 14.64 -2.08 11.26
N LEU A 66 14.21 -1.74 10.04
CA LEU A 66 12.95 -2.18 9.47
C LEU A 66 13.19 -3.33 8.48
N THR A 67 12.38 -4.38 8.58
CA THR A 67 12.35 -5.47 7.59
C THR A 67 10.94 -5.61 7.03
N VAL A 68 10.83 -5.60 5.71
CA VAL A 68 9.56 -5.81 5.00
C VAL A 68 9.42 -7.29 4.70
N LEU A 69 8.37 -7.90 5.25
CA LEU A 69 7.96 -9.28 5.04
C LEU A 69 6.65 -9.30 4.22
N PRO A 70 6.22 -10.47 3.72
CA PRO A 70 4.89 -10.59 3.11
C PRO A 70 3.80 -10.16 4.10
N LEU A 71 3.06 -9.12 3.73
CA LEU A 71 1.96 -8.46 4.47
C LEU A 71 2.34 -7.85 5.82
N LEU A 72 3.60 -7.87 6.21
CA LEU A 72 4.05 -7.50 7.54
C LEU A 72 5.33 -6.67 7.47
N ILE A 73 5.49 -5.74 8.39
CA ILE A 73 6.71 -4.98 8.61
C ILE A 73 7.14 -5.23 10.05
N THR A 74 8.42 -5.50 10.24
CA THR A 74 9.02 -5.65 11.56
C THR A 74 9.95 -4.48 11.84
N GLU A 75 9.76 -3.86 13.00
CA GLU A 75 10.59 -2.78 13.51
C GLU A 75 11.39 -3.29 14.71
N SER A 76 12.72 -3.27 14.60
CA SER A 76 13.61 -3.75 15.65
C SER A 76 14.47 -2.61 16.21
N THR A 77 14.50 -2.53 17.53
CA THR A 77 15.33 -1.60 18.31
C THR A 77 16.16 -2.39 19.32
N SER A 78 17.09 -1.72 20.02
CA SER A 78 17.84 -2.33 21.13
C SER A 78 16.97 -2.78 22.30
N LYS A 79 15.71 -2.35 22.38
CA LYS A 79 14.77 -2.64 23.47
C LYS A 79 13.75 -3.74 23.12
N GLY A 80 13.72 -4.20 21.87
CA GLY A 80 12.75 -5.19 21.40
C GLY A 80 12.33 -4.97 19.96
N SER A 81 11.42 -5.82 19.50
CA SER A 81 10.88 -5.80 18.13
C SER A 81 9.36 -5.72 18.16
N THR A 82 8.79 -4.95 17.24
CA THR A 82 7.35 -4.81 17.02
C THR A 82 7.03 -5.21 15.59
N LEU A 83 5.86 -5.82 15.39
CA LEU A 83 5.39 -6.26 14.08
C LEU A 83 4.03 -5.65 13.80
N TYR A 84 3.85 -5.12 12.60
CA TYR A 84 2.60 -4.48 12.16
C TYR A 84 2.31 -4.78 10.67
N PRO A 85 1.05 -4.65 10.23
CA PRO A 85 0.69 -4.92 8.84
C PRO A 85 1.37 -3.98 7.83
N ASP A 86 1.78 -4.51 6.68
CA ASP A 86 2.24 -3.71 5.54
C ASP A 86 1.02 -3.15 4.78
N ILE A 87 0.67 -1.91 5.10
CA ILE A 87 -0.45 -1.20 4.47
C ILE A 87 -0.24 -1.03 2.96
N GLY A 88 1.00 -0.85 2.51
CA GLY A 88 1.33 -0.75 1.10
C GLY A 88 0.96 -2.02 0.34
N GLN A 89 1.36 -3.19 0.85
CA GLN A 89 1.01 -4.47 0.24
C GLN A 89 -0.50 -4.76 0.30
N ILE A 90 -1.16 -4.42 1.40
CA ILE A 90 -2.62 -4.57 1.52
C ILE A 90 -3.35 -3.75 0.45
N ILE A 91 -2.91 -2.51 0.21
CA ILE A 91 -3.49 -1.67 -0.85
C ILE A 91 -3.23 -2.27 -2.23
N VAL A 92 -2.02 -2.77 -2.50
CA VAL A 92 -1.70 -3.46 -3.76
C VAL A 92 -2.63 -4.66 -3.98
N LEU A 93 -2.85 -5.49 -2.96
CA LEU A 93 -3.80 -6.60 -3.03
C LEU A 93 -5.23 -6.11 -3.28
N GLY A 94 -5.64 -5.01 -2.63
CA GLY A 94 -6.93 -4.38 -2.87
C GLY A 94 -7.10 -3.92 -4.32
N ILE A 95 -6.07 -3.32 -4.92
CA ILE A 95 -6.08 -2.92 -6.34
C ILE A 95 -6.21 -4.15 -7.24
N LEU A 96 -5.42 -5.21 -7.00
CA LEU A 96 -5.49 -6.45 -7.77
C LEU A 96 -6.89 -7.08 -7.69
N PHE A 97 -7.49 -7.07 -6.51
CA PHE A 97 -8.84 -7.58 -6.30
C PHE A 97 -9.90 -6.79 -7.09
N ILE A 98 -9.78 -5.46 -7.12
CA ILE A 98 -10.68 -4.57 -7.86
C ILE A 98 -10.62 -4.81 -9.38
N TRP A 99 -9.48 -5.26 -9.90
CA TRP A 99 -9.25 -5.55 -11.33
C TRP A 99 -9.25 -7.06 -11.64
N TRP A 100 -9.71 -7.89 -10.71
CA TRP A 100 -9.59 -9.35 -10.82
C TRP A 100 -10.27 -9.91 -12.08
N ASP A 101 -11.43 -9.38 -12.45
CA ASP A 101 -12.20 -9.87 -13.60
C ASP A 101 -11.45 -9.66 -14.92
N GLU A 102 -10.80 -8.51 -15.10
CA GLU A 102 -9.97 -8.24 -16.28
C GLU A 102 -8.72 -9.11 -16.30
N ILE A 103 -8.07 -9.27 -15.14
CA ILE A 103 -6.85 -10.08 -15.01
C ILE A 103 -7.16 -11.54 -15.32
N ALA A 104 -8.19 -12.12 -14.69
CA ALA A 104 -8.62 -13.49 -14.91
C ALA A 104 -9.07 -13.71 -16.37
N GLY A 105 -9.76 -12.73 -16.97
CA GLY A 105 -10.14 -12.76 -18.38
C GLY A 105 -8.93 -12.80 -19.33
N ALA A 106 -7.88 -12.02 -19.04
CA ALA A 106 -6.64 -12.01 -19.82
C ALA A 106 -5.92 -13.37 -19.77
N PHE A 107 -5.86 -14.01 -18.60
CA PHE A 107 -5.26 -15.35 -18.46
C PHE A 107 -6.03 -16.42 -19.25
N LYS A 108 -7.37 -16.43 -19.17
CA LYS A 108 -8.20 -17.38 -19.93
C LYS A 108 -8.01 -17.23 -21.45
N LYS A 109 -7.91 -16.00 -21.94
CA LYS A 109 -7.69 -15.73 -23.37
C LYS A 109 -6.33 -16.24 -23.85
N HIS A 110 -5.29 -16.10 -23.03
CA HIS A 110 -3.95 -16.61 -23.34
C HIS A 110 -3.92 -18.15 -23.39
N GLU A 111 -4.59 -18.83 -22.45
CA GLU A 111 -4.69 -20.29 -22.42
C GLU A 111 -5.37 -20.86 -23.69
N GLN A 112 -6.45 -20.21 -24.16
CA GLN A 112 -7.14 -20.61 -25.39
C GLN A 112 -6.29 -20.42 -26.65
N HIS A 113 -5.52 -19.33 -26.74
CA HIS A 113 -4.58 -19.14 -27.86
C HIS A 113 -3.40 -20.12 -27.83
N SER A 114 -2.90 -20.48 -26.64
CA SER A 114 -1.86 -21.49 -26.49
C SER A 114 -2.31 -22.89 -26.91
N ASN A 115 -3.58 -23.24 -26.66
CA ASN A 115 -4.13 -24.55 -27.04
C ASN A 115 -4.66 -24.62 -28.48
N GLY A 116 -4.91 -23.47 -29.13
CA GLY A 116 -5.41 -23.39 -30.52
C GLY A 116 -4.33 -23.26 -31.60
N GLY A 117 -3.06 -23.09 -31.24
CA GLY A 117 -1.92 -22.95 -32.16
C GLY A 117 -1.19 -24.26 -32.49
N GLY A 118 -1.70 -25.40 -32.01
CA GLY A 118 -1.14 -26.74 -32.23
C GLY A 118 -2.02 -27.59 -33.14
N VAL A 119 -2.23 -27.15 -34.39
CA VAL A 119 -2.69 -28.00 -35.51
C VAL A 119 -1.95 -27.58 -36.77
#